data_AF-A0A7X8X496-F1
#
_entry.id   AF-A0A7X8X496-F1
#
_cell.length_a   1.000
_cell.length_b   1.000
_cell.length_c   1.000
_cell.angle_alpha   90.00
_cell.angle_beta   90.00
_cell.angle_gamma   90.00
#
_symmetry.space_group_name_H-M   'P 1'
#
loop_
_entity.id
_entity.type
_entity.pdbx_description
1 polymer ?
#
loop_
_entity_poly.entity_id
_entity_poly.type
_entity_poly.pdbx_seq_one_letter_code
_entity_poly.pdbx_strand_id
1 'polypeptide(L)' 'MAKALIIGAGGVAQVAAHKCVQHGGVFTDLCIASRT' A
#
# COMPACT_ATOMS: atom_id res chain seq x y z
N MET A 1 13.81 1.50 -6.38
CA MET A 1 12.37 1.65 -6.10
C MET A 1 11.94 0.56 -5.13
N ALA A 2 11.12 0.91 -4.15
CA ALA A 2 10.64 0.01 -3.10
C ALA A 2 9.32 -0.67 -3.51
N LYS A 3 9.11 -1.87 -2.98
CA LYS A 3 7.85 -2.62 -3.06
C LYS A 3 7.18 -2.63 -1.69
N ALA A 4 5.87 -2.46 -1.64
CA ALA A 4 5.11 -2.43 -0.39
C ALA A 4 4.08 -3.58 -0.37
N LEU A 5 4.11 -4.37 0.71
CA LEU A 5 3.07 -5.33 1.06
C LEU A 5 2.26 -4.76 2.21
N ILE A 6 0.97 -4.48 1.98
CA ILE A 6 0.03 -4.01 3.00
C ILE A 6 -0.82 -5.21 3.45
N ILE A 7 -0.80 -5.51 4.75
CA ILE A 7 -1.57 -6.60 5.33
C ILE A 7 -2.78 -6.02 6.09
N GLY A 8 -3.98 -6.38 5.64
CA GLY A 8 -5.25 -5.82 6.07
C GLY A 8 -5.80 -4.78 5.09
N ALA A 9 -7.14 -4.67 5.00
CA ALA A 9 -7.85 -3.76 4.07
C ALA A 9 -8.82 -2.79 4.78
N GLY A 10 -8.55 -2.48 6.06
CA GLY A 10 -9.32 -1.50 6.83
C GLY A 10 -8.94 -0.04 6.53
N GLY A 11 -9.54 0.92 7.23
CA GLY A 11 -9.34 2.35 6.97
C GLY A 11 -7.88 2.81 6.97
N VAL A 12 -7.06 2.27 7.87
CA VAL A 12 -5.63 2.60 7.93
C VAL A 12 -4.87 2.09 6.69
N ALA A 13 -5.20 0.89 6.21
CA ALA A 13 -4.58 0.33 5.02
C ALA A 13 -4.92 1.13 3.76
N GLN A 14 -6.15 1.65 3.65
CA GLN A 14 -6.52 2.57 2.57
C GLN A 14 -5.69 3.87 2.59
N VAL A 15 -5.56 4.49 3.76
CA VAL A 15 -4.75 5.71 3.91
C VAL A 15 -3.29 5.44 3.54
N ALA A 16 -2.73 4.33 4.01
CA ALA A 16 -1.36 3.93 3.69
C ALA A 16 -1.18 3.71 2.17
N ALA A 17 -2.08 2.96 1.52
CA ALA A 17 -2.03 2.73 0.08
C ALA A 17 -2.09 4.04 -0.72
N HIS A 18 -2.99 4.96 -0.35
CA HIS A 18 -3.09 6.29 -0.97
C HIS A 18 -1.82 7.12 -0.81
N LYS A 19 -1.15 7.04 0.34
CA LYS A 19 0.13 7.74 0.56
C LYS A 19 1.26 7.12 -0.24
N CYS A 20 1.31 5.79 -0.37
CA CYS A 20 2.30 5.10 -1.19
C CYS A 20 2.21 5.51 -2.66
N VAL A 21 1.00 5.58 -3.24
CA VAL A 21 0.83 5.98 -4.65
C VAL A 21 1.13 7.46 -4.90
N GLN A 22 0.92 8.34 -3.92
CA GLN A 22 1.35 9.74 -4.00
C GLN A 22 2.89 9.88 -4.11
N HIS A 23 3.64 8.85 -3.70
CA HIS A 23 5.10 8.80 -3.76
C HIS A 23 5.58 7.76 -4.80
N GLY A 24 5.04 7.84 -6.02
CA GLY A 24 5.36 6.91 -7.12
C GLY A 24 6.84 6.86 -7.53
N GLY A 25 7.67 7.83 -7.13
CA GLY A 25 9.13 7.76 -7.28
C GLY A 25 9.82 6.85 -6.26
N VAL A 26 9.15 6.54 -5.14
CA VAL A 26 9.66 5.69 -4.05
C VAL A 26 9.04 4.30 -4.13
N PHE A 27 7.70 4.22 -4.23
CA PHE A 27 6.96 2.96 -4.29
C PHE A 27 6.43 2.73 -5.70
N THR A 28 6.81 1.62 -6.31
CA THR A 28 6.36 1.28 -7.68
C THR A 28 5.56 0.00 -7.77
N ASP A 29 5.47 -0.75 -6.68
CA ASP A 29 4.73 -2.00 -6.60
C ASP A 29 4.03 -2.08 -5.25
N LEU A 30 2.73 -2.35 -5.28
CA LEU A 30 1.85 -2.40 -4.11
C LEU A 30 1.05 -3.71 -4.18
N CYS A 31 1.26 -4.56 -3.18
CA CYS A 31 0.48 -5.77 -2.97
C CYS A 31 -0.35 -5.61 -1.70
N ILE A 32 -1.64 -5.93 -1.75
CA ILE A 32 -2.53 -5.93 -0.58
C ILE A 32 -2.98 -7.36 -0.34
N ALA A 33 -2.80 -7.84 0.89
CA ALA A 33 -3.29 -9.13 1.33
C ALA A 33 -4.25 -8.93 2.51
N SER A 34 -5.42 -9.55 2.44
CA SER A 34 -6.43 -9.56 3.49
C SER A 34 -7.04 -10.95 3.61
N ARG A 35 -7.44 -11.35 4.83
CA ARG A 35 -8.21 -12.59 5.07
C ARG A 35 -9.72 -12.38 4.99
N THR A 36 -10.16 -11.13 5.13
CA THR A 36 -11.53 -10.67 4.91
C THR A 36 -11.69 -10.09 3.53
#